data_AF-U2FSF7-F1
#
_entry.id   AF-U2FSF7-F1
#
_cell.length_a   1.000
_cell.length_b   1.000
_cell.length_c   1.000
_cell.angle_alpha   90.00
_cell.angle_beta   90.00
_cell.angle_gamma   90.00
#
_symmetry.space_group_name_H-M   'P 1'
#
loop_
_entity.id
_entity.type
_entity.pdbx_description
1 polymer ?
#
loop_
_entity_poly.entity_id
_entity_poly.type
_entity_poly.pdbx_seq_one_letter_code
_entity_poly.pdbx_strand_id
1 'polypeptide(L)' 'MYLLVQSDRFCELNISKDIINLFDFSKPYVEEEIEVINELTEIIEGQDNVTEDKLVKHFNEQTNFDIIKIS' A
#
# COMPACT_ATOMS: atom_id res chain seq x y z
N MET A 1 -4.05 -5.60 9.17
CA MET A 1 -3.73 -4.15 9.23
C MET A 1 -2.27 -4.01 8.85
N TYR A 2 -1.90 -2.96 8.12
CA TYR A 2 -0.55 -2.75 7.63
C TYR A 2 -0.06 -1.35 7.99
N LEU A 3 1.25 -1.18 8.10
CA LEU A 3 1.90 0.13 8.04
C LEU A 3 2.52 0.29 6.66
N LEU A 4 2.30 1.44 6.03
CA LEU A 4 3.10 1.89 4.90
C LEU A 4 4.20 2.79 5.47
N VAL A 5 5.46 2.47 5.18
CA VAL A 5 6.62 3.17 5.73
C VAL A 5 7.47 3.71 4.58
N GLN A 6 7.97 4.93 4.73
CA GLN A 6 8.97 5.50 3.83
C GLN A 6 9.95 6.32 4.65
N SER A 7 11.22 5.91 4.70
CA SER A 7 12.25 6.58 5.49
C SER A 7 11.84 6.78 6.97
N ASP A 8 11.47 8.00 7.37
CA ASP A 8 11.13 8.43 8.73
C ASP A 8 9.62 8.68 8.94
N ARG A 9 8.79 8.42 7.92
CA ARG A 9 7.34 8.58 7.96
C ARG A 9 6.62 7.24 7.81
N PHE A 10 5.47 7.14 8.45
CA PHE A 10 4.57 6.00 8.34
C PHE A 10 3.11 6.44 8.29
N CYS A 11 2.25 5.61 7.71
CA CYS A 11 0.81 5.73 7.80
C CYS A 11 0.16 4.35 7.93
N GLU A 12 -1.07 4.33 8.44
CA GLU A 12 -1.84 3.09 8.54
C GLU A 12 -2.46 2.77 7.18
N LEU A 13 -2.29 1.53 6.74
CA LEU A 13 -2.82 1.01 5.49
C LEU A 13 -3.78 -0.15 5.80
N ASN A 14 -5.01 -0.02 5.32
CA ASN A 14 -5.97 -1.10 5.31
C ASN A 14 -6.17 -1.60 3.87
N ILE A 15 -5.86 -2.87 3.65
CA ILE A 15 -6.01 -3.55 2.36
C ILE A 15 -7.12 -4.56 2.52
N SER A 16 -8.26 -4.30 1.87
CA SER A 16 -9.34 -5.26 1.70
C SER A 16 -9.57 -5.49 0.21
N LYS A 17 -10.21 -6.60 -0.17
CA LYS A 17 -10.40 -6.98 -1.59
C LYS A 17 -11.00 -5.88 -2.46
N ASP A 18 -11.77 -4.96 -1.87
CA ASP A 18 -12.50 -3.93 -2.61
C ASP A 18 -12.16 -2.50 -2.16
N ILE A 19 -11.36 -2.32 -1.10
CA ILE A 19 -11.07 -1.00 -0.51
C ILE A 19 -9.64 -0.96 0.02
N ILE A 20 -8.87 0.00 -0.49
CA ILE A 20 -7.58 0.44 0.03
C ILE A 20 -7.81 1.78 0.74
N ASN A 21 -7.62 1.83 2.05
CA ASN A 21 -7.70 3.07 2.82
C ASN A 21 -6.35 3.37 3.45
N LEU A 22 -5.84 4.57 3.20
CA LEU A 22 -4.68 5.15 3.87
C LEU A 22 -5.20 6.08 4.98
N PHE A 23 -4.86 5.78 6.22
CA PHE A 23 -5.24 6.59 7.38
C PHE A 23 -4.02 7.41 7.84
N ASP A 24 -4.26 8.69 8.17
CA ASP A 24 -3.30 9.61 8.79
C ASP A 24 -2.13 10.16 7.94
N PHE A 25 -2.32 10.36 6.62
CA PHE A 25 -1.43 11.28 5.90
C PHE A 25 -1.64 12.72 6.38
N SER A 26 -0.75 13.21 7.24
CA SER A 26 -0.61 14.65 7.47
C SER A 26 -0.12 15.31 6.17
N LYS A 27 -0.95 16.17 5.57
CA LYS A 27 -0.69 16.92 4.32
C LYS A 27 0.73 17.52 4.28
N PRO A 28 1.38 17.62 3.09
CA PRO A 28 0.78 17.67 1.75
C PRO A 28 1.30 16.54 0.83
N TYR A 29 0.62 15.39 0.79
CA TYR A 29 1.11 14.23 0.02
C TYR A 29 0.01 13.55 -0.81
N VAL A 30 -0.94 14.34 -1.34
CA VAL A 30 -2.04 13.83 -2.18
C VAL A 30 -1.52 13.06 -3.40
N GLU A 31 -0.40 13.48 -3.99
CA GLU A 31 0.20 12.78 -5.13
C GLU A 31 0.83 11.43 -4.75
N GLU A 32 1.58 11.37 -3.66
CA GLU A 32 2.17 10.10 -3.14
C GLU A 32 1.06 9.12 -2.73
N GLU A 33 -0.02 9.62 -2.12
CA GLU A 33 -1.19 8.81 -1.75
C GLU A 33 -1.86 8.19 -2.99
N ILE A 34 -2.04 8.98 -4.05
CA ILE A 34 -2.59 8.51 -5.33
C ILE A 34 -1.67 7.48 -5.99
N GLU A 35 -0.35 7.70 -5.97
CA GLU A 35 0.64 6.77 -6.51
C GLU A 35 0.54 5.40 -5.83
N VAL A 36 0.51 5.38 -4.49
CA VAL A 36 0.39 4.15 -3.70
C VAL A 36 -0.92 3.41 -4.01
N ILE A 37 -2.05 4.13 -4.07
CA ILE A 37 -3.36 3.53 -4.37
C ILE A 37 -3.38 2.95 -5.78
N ASN A 38 -2.84 3.66 -6.77
CA ASN A 38 -2.80 3.19 -8.16
C ASN A 38 -1.96 1.92 -8.28
N GLU A 39 -0.75 1.91 -7.71
CA GLU A 39 0.13 0.74 -7.74
C GLU A 39 -0.54 -0.49 -7.10
N LEU A 40 -1.15 -0.32 -5.92
CA LEU A 40 -1.88 -1.39 -5.26
C LEU A 40 -3.06 -1.90 -6.08
N THR A 41 -3.78 -1.00 -6.77
CA THR A 41 -4.91 -1.34 -7.63
C THR A 41 -4.45 -2.14 -8.84
N GLU A 42 -3.37 -1.72 -9.51
CA GLU A 42 -2.80 -2.42 -10.67
C GLU A 42 -2.38 -3.86 -10.31
N ILE A 43 -1.79 -4.06 -9.12
CA ILE A 43 -1.41 -5.39 -8.63
C ILE A 43 -2.63 -6.30 -8.43
N ILE A 44 -3.71 -5.75 -7.86
CA ILE A 44 -4.95 -6.50 -7.57
C ILE A 44 -5.70 -6.83 -8.86
N GLU A 45 -5.85 -5.86 -9.77
CA GLU A 45 -6.56 -6.05 -11.04
C GLU A 45 -5.78 -6.93 -12.03
N GLY A 46 -4.45 -6.89 -12.00
CA GLY A 46 -3.58 -7.65 -12.89
C GLY A 46 -3.50 -9.15 -12.60
N GLN A 47 -4.09 -9.64 -11.49
CA GLN A 47 -3.93 -11.04 -11.05
C GLN A 47 -5.23 -11.66 -10.53
N ASP A 48 -5.70 -12.73 -11.19
CA ASP A 48 -6.92 -13.49 -10.83
C ASP A 48 -6.95 -14.03 -9.38
N ASN A 49 -5.80 -14.15 -8.71
CA ASN A 49 -5.68 -14.63 -7.32
C ASN A 49 -4.43 -14.04 -6.61
N VAL A 50 -4.44 -12.74 -6.36
CA VAL A 50 -3.47 -12.09 -5.47
C VAL A 50 -3.70 -12.50 -4.01
N THR A 51 -2.66 -13.03 -3.38
CA THR A 51 -2.61 -13.24 -1.93
C THR A 51 -1.99 -12.01 -1.27
N GLU A 52 -2.30 -11.75 0.00
CA GLU A 52 -1.69 -10.66 0.76
C GLU A 52 -0.15 -10.65 0.64
N ASP A 53 0.48 -11.80 0.86
CA ASP A 53 1.95 -11.93 0.79
C ASP A 53 2.53 -11.58 -0.59
N LYS A 54 1.80 -11.90 -1.67
CA LYS A 54 2.24 -11.58 -3.04
C LYS A 54 2.11 -10.09 -3.32
N LEU A 55 1.01 -9.49 -2.88
CA LEU A 55 0.78 -8.06 -3.02
C LEU A 55 1.85 -7.27 -2.28
N VAL A 56 2.09 -7.58 -1.01
CA VAL A 56 3.11 -6.91 -0.18
C VAL A 56 4.48 -7.04 -0.81
N LYS A 57 4.87 -8.26 -1.20
CA LYS A 57 6.16 -8.49 -1.84
C LYS A 57 6.31 -7.68 -3.12
N HIS A 58 5.31 -7.72 -4.00
CA HIS A 58 5.39 -7.05 -5.29
C HIS A 58 5.45 -5.53 -5.14
N PHE A 59 4.63 -4.97 -4.26
CA PHE A 59 4.60 -3.53 -3.98
C PHE A 59 5.96 -3.03 -3.43
N ASN A 60 6.55 -3.73 -2.47
CA ASN A 60 7.85 -3.34 -1.89
C ASN A 60 9.02 -3.53 -2.88
N GLU A 61 8.87 -4.37 -3.91
CA GLU A 61 9.87 -4.53 -4.98
C GLU A 61 9.78 -3.40 -6.04
N GLN A 62 8.62 -2.77 -6.19
CA GLN A 62 8.36 -1.77 -7.25
C GLN A 62 8.38 -0.32 -6.77
N THR A 63 8.14 -0.08 -5.49
CA THR A 63 8.05 1.28 -4.93
C THR A 63 9.21 1.58 -3.98
N ASN A 64 9.32 2.85 -3.57
CA ASN A 64 10.24 3.26 -2.50
C ASN A 64 9.59 3.19 -1.10
N PHE A 65 8.42 2.55 -1.00
CA PHE A 65 7.67 2.34 0.23
C PHE A 65 7.75 0.88 0.67
N ASP A 66 7.64 0.66 1.96
CA ASP A 66 7.52 -0.68 2.55
C ASP A 66 6.16 -0.86 3.20
N ILE A 67 5.42 -1.90 2.78
CA ILE A 67 4.25 -2.38 3.51
C ILE A 67 4.71 -3.40 4.57
N ILE A 68 4.41 -3.12 5.84
CA ILE A 68 4.75 -3.96 6.99
C ILE A 68 3.47 -4.44 7.65
N LYS A 69 3.32 -5.76 7.81
CA LYS A 69 2.19 -6.37 8.53
C LYS A 69 2.39 -6.22 10.04
N ILE A 70 1.41 -5.61 10.72
CA ILE A 70 1.45 -5.36 12.18
C ILE A 70 0.66 -6.39 13.01
N SER A 71 0.07 -7.39 12.34
CA SER A 71 -0.74 -8.46 12.95
C SER A 71 -0.77 -9.72 12.08
#